data_AF-A0A402A049-F1
#
_entry.id   AF-A0A402A049-F1
#
_cell.length_a   1.000
_cell.length_b   1.000
_cell.length_c   1.000
_cell.angle_alpha   90.00
_cell.angle_beta   90.00
_cell.angle_gamma   90.00
#
_symmetry.space_group_name_H-M   'P 1'
#
loop_
_entity.id
_entity.type
_entity.pdbx_description
1 polymer ?
#
loop_
_entity_poly.entity_id
_entity_poly.type
_entity_poly.pdbx_seq_one_letter_code
_entity_poly.pdbx_strand_id
1 'polypeptide(L)'
;MLLSLWFRLLPLADVSTAFSNLATLVGGYLPGILTFIFVIAGYMYVTAIADPQNAILAKRGMGHAVVGTILIVLAGTIAVAFYTSITK
;
A
#
# COMPACT_ATOMS: atom_id res chain seq x y z
N MET A 1 8.05 -13.62 37.72
CA MET A 1 6.91 -12.97 37.03
C MET A 1 7.35 -12.04 35.89
N LEU A 2 8.44 -11.26 36.03
CA LEU A 2 8.96 -10.42 34.94
C LEU A 2 9.53 -11.23 33.77
N LEU A 3 10.23 -12.34 34.02
CA LEU A 3 10.85 -13.17 32.98
C LEU A 3 9.83 -13.74 31.96
N SER A 4 8.63 -14.09 32.41
CA SER A 4 7.57 -14.61 31.54
C SER A 4 6.91 -13.54 30.66
N LEU A 5 7.02 -12.25 31.02
CA LEU A 5 6.58 -11.14 30.18
C LEU A 5 7.56 -10.91 29.01
N TRP A 6 8.87 -11.02 29.25
CA TRP A 6 9.89 -10.91 28.19
C TRP A 6 9.70 -11.97 27.10
N PHE A 7 9.48 -13.24 27.47
CA PHE A 7 9.20 -14.31 26.50
C PHE A 7 7.90 -14.11 25.70
N ARG A 8 6.93 -13.36 26.22
CA ARG A 8 5.69 -13.02 25.52
C ARG A 8 5.82 -11.82 24.59
N LEU A 9 6.77 -10.93 24.85
CA LEU A 9 6.97 -9.68 24.08
C LEU A 9 8.01 -9.80 22.97
N LEU A 10 8.95 -10.76 23.07
CA LEU A 10 9.92 -11.04 22.00
C LEU A 10 9.27 -11.29 20.62
N PRO A 11 8.20 -12.11 20.50
CA PRO A 11 7.53 -12.31 19.21
C PRO A 11 6.85 -11.04 18.69
N LEU A 12 6.37 -10.18 19.58
CA LEU A 12 5.70 -8.92 19.20
C LEU A 12 6.69 -7.90 18.64
N ALA A 13 7.92 -7.86 19.15
CA ALA A 13 9.00 -7.01 18.64
C ALA A 13 9.47 -7.43 17.23
N ASP A 14 9.59 -8.73 16.99
CA ASP A 14 9.94 -9.27 15.67
C ASP A 14 8.84 -9.04 14.63
N VAL A 15 7.58 -9.25 15.03
CA VAL A 15 6.41 -9.03 14.17
C VAL A 15 6.29 -7.55 13.79
N SER A 16 6.48 -6.63 14.74
CA SER A 16 6.45 -5.19 14.47
C SER A 16 7.52 -4.77 13.47
N THR A 17 8.74 -5.31 13.60
CA THR A 17 9.87 -5.02 12.70
C THR A 17 9.65 -5.60 11.30
N ALA A 18 9.06 -6.80 11.21
CA ALA A 18 8.70 -7.40 9.94
C ALA A 18 7.66 -6.55 9.18
N PHE A 19 6.63 -6.06 9.88
CA PHE A 19 5.61 -5.18 9.28
C PHE A 19 6.16 -3.83 8.87
N SER A 20 7.09 -3.22 9.63
CA SER A 20 7.72 -1.96 9.23
C SER A 20 8.56 -2.14 7.97
N ASN A 21 9.34 -3.22 7.88
CA ASN A 21 10.15 -3.51 6.70
C ASN A 21 9.27 -3.78 5.46
N LEU A 22 8.17 -4.51 5.63
CA LEU A 22 7.19 -4.71 4.56
C LEU A 22 6.58 -3.37 4.12
N ALA A 23 6.20 -2.51 5.07
CA ALA A 23 5.62 -1.20 4.77
C ALA A 23 6.62 -0.29 4.02
N THR A 24 7.90 -0.34 4.37
CA THR A 24 8.97 0.38 3.65
C THR A 24 9.16 -0.17 2.24
N LEU A 25 9.16 -1.49 2.06
CA LEU A 25 9.26 -2.11 0.74
C LEU A 25 8.06 -1.75 -0.14
N VAL A 26 6.85 -1.91 0.39
CA VAL A 26 5.62 -1.54 -0.32
C VAL A 26 5.65 -0.04 -0.63
N GLY A 27 5.91 0.83 0.34
CA GLY A 27 5.96 2.28 0.13
C GLY A 27 7.01 2.72 -0.91
N GLY A 28 8.15 2.03 -1.00
CA GLY A 28 9.20 2.33 -1.96
C GLY A 28 8.87 1.89 -3.40
N TYR A 29 8.29 0.70 -3.58
CA TYR A 29 8.06 0.12 -4.92
C TYR A 29 6.64 0.37 -5.47
N LEU A 30 5.66 0.63 -4.61
CA LEU A 30 4.27 0.83 -5.01
C LEU A 30 4.08 1.99 -6.00
N PRO A 31 4.73 3.17 -5.86
CA PRO A 31 4.58 4.25 -6.82
C PRO A 31 4.98 3.84 -8.25
N GLY A 32 6.09 3.09 -8.39
CA GLY A 32 6.56 2.61 -9.69
C GLY A 32 5.59 1.62 -10.34
N ILE A 33 5.05 0.69 -9.55
CA ILE A 33 4.05 -0.28 -10.02
C ILE A 33 2.75 0.44 -10.43
N LEU A 34 2.30 1.41 -9.64
CA LEU A 34 1.11 2.21 -9.96
C LEU A 34 1.30 2.99 -11.26
N THR A 35 2.43 3.68 -11.44
CA THR A 35 2.73 4.39 -12.69
C THR A 35 2.68 3.45 -13.88
N PHE A 36 3.26 2.25 -13.77
CA PHE A 36 3.20 1.24 -14.83
C PHE A 36 1.76 0.81 -15.15
N ILE A 37 0.94 0.55 -14.12
CA ILE A 37 -0.47 0.20 -14.29
C ILE A 37 -1.24 1.35 -14.98
N PHE A 38 -1.01 2.60 -14.58
CA PHE A 38 -1.65 3.75 -15.22
C PHE A 38 -1.22 3.94 -16.67
N VAL A 39 0.05 3.70 -17.00
CA VAL A 39 0.53 3.78 -18.38
C VAL A 39 -0.12 2.70 -19.26
N ILE A 40 -0.16 1.45 -18.81
CA ILE A 40 -0.80 0.36 -19.57
C ILE A 40 -2.29 0.61 -19.71
N ALA A 41 -2.97 0.93 -18.61
CA ALA A 41 -4.40 1.12 -18.63
C ALA A 41 -4.80 2.39 -19.42
N GLY A 42 -3.97 3.42 -19.39
CA GLY A 42 -4.10 4.62 -20.22
C GLY A 42 -3.92 4.30 -21.71
N TYR A 43 -2.91 3.51 -22.07
CA TYR A 43 -2.72 3.04 -23.45
C TYR A 43 -3.92 2.22 -23.92
N MET A 44 -4.35 1.22 -23.14
CA MET A 44 -5.54 0.42 -23.43
C MET A 44 -6.79 1.29 -23.61
N TYR A 45 -6.96 2.33 -22.78
CA TYR A 45 -8.09 3.25 -22.88
C TYR A 45 -8.08 4.06 -24.19
N VAL A 46 -6.90 4.58 -24.58
CA VAL A 46 -6.75 5.36 -25.83
C VAL A 46 -6.92 4.49 -27.07
N THR A 47 -6.45 3.23 -27.04
CA THR A 47 -6.55 2.31 -28.17
C THR A 47 -7.88 1.55 -28.25
N ALA A 48 -8.73 1.61 -27.22
CA ALA A 48 -10.00 0.87 -27.15
C ALA A 48 -11.13 1.42 -28.04
N ILE A 49 -10.80 2.23 -29.05
CA ILE A 49 -11.77 2.82 -30.02
C ILE A 49 -12.68 1.73 -30.64
N ALA A 50 -12.19 0.50 -30.78
CA ALA A 50 -12.92 -0.61 -31.39
C ALA A 50 -13.59 -1.58 -30.39
N ASP A 51 -13.34 -1.48 -29.08
CA ASP A 51 -13.92 -2.40 -28.08
C ASP A 51 -14.20 -1.71 -26.73
N PRO A 52 -15.45 -1.26 -26.50
CA PRO A 52 -15.82 -0.57 -25.26
C PRO A 52 -15.72 -1.45 -24.01
N GLN A 53 -15.71 -2.78 -24.16
CA GLN A 53 -15.61 -3.69 -23.02
C GLN A 53 -14.21 -3.65 -22.40
N ASN A 54 -13.17 -3.51 -23.23
CA ASN A 54 -11.80 -3.33 -22.77
C ASN A 54 -11.58 -1.97 -22.09
N ALA A 55 -12.26 -0.91 -22.55
CA ALA A 55 -12.22 0.40 -21.91
C ALA A 55 -12.81 0.38 -20.49
N ILE A 56 -13.91 -0.36 -20.28
CA ILE A 56 -14.55 -0.50 -18.96
C ILE A 56 -13.66 -1.30 -18.00
N LEU A 57 -13.04 -2.39 -18.47
CA LEU A 57 -12.11 -3.18 -17.67
C LEU A 57 -10.86 -2.38 -17.28
N ALA A 58 -10.27 -1.62 -18.22
CA ALA A 58 -9.14 -0.74 -17.94
C ALA A 58 -9.49 0.34 -16.90
N LYS A 59 -10.67 0.97 -17.02
CA LYS A 59 -11.14 1.97 -16.05
C LYS A 59 -11.39 1.38 -14.67
N ARG A 60 -11.92 0.16 -14.59
CA ARG A 60 -12.06 -0.56 -13.31
C ARG A 60 -10.70 -0.89 -12.71
N GLY A 61 -9.74 -1.38 -13.50
CA GLY A 61 -8.38 -1.65 -13.05
C GLY A 61 -7.70 -0.41 -12.46
N MET A 62 -7.79 0.72 -13.17
CA MET A 62 -7.31 2.02 -12.67
C MET A 62 -8.03 2.43 -11.38
N GLY A 63 -9.35 2.24 -11.30
CA GLY A 63 -10.13 2.56 -10.10
C GLY A 63 -9.65 1.78 -8.86
N HIS A 64 -9.38 0.49 -8.99
CA HIS A 64 -8.88 -0.33 -7.87
C HIS A 64 -7.45 0.10 -7.46
N ALA A 65 -6.60 0.45 -8.41
CA ALA A 65 -5.26 0.97 -8.14
C ALA A 65 -5.32 2.30 -7.35
N VAL A 66 -6.21 3.22 -7.74
CA VAL A 66 -6.43 4.48 -7.01
C VAL A 66 -6.90 4.21 -5.57
N VAL A 67 -7.92 3.36 -5.40
CA VAL A 67 -8.45 3.03 -4.06
C VAL A 67 -7.38 2.39 -3.17
N GLY A 68 -6.61 1.44 -3.70
CA GLY A 68 -5.50 0.82 -2.96
C GLY A 68 -4.43 1.83 -2.54
N THR A 69 -4.12 2.79 -3.41
CA THR A 69 -3.16 3.87 -3.11
C THR A 69 -3.67 4.76 -1.97
N ILE A 70 -4.94 5.15 -2.01
CA ILE A 70 -5.57 5.97 -0.95
C ILE A 70 -5.50 5.27 0.41
N LEU A 71 -5.75 3.96 0.45
CA LEU A 71 -5.67 3.17 1.68
C LEU A 71 -4.25 3.14 2.26
N ILE A 72 -3.23 2.99 1.41
CA ILE A 72 -1.83 2.96 1.85
C ILE A 72 -1.40 4.33 2.38
N VAL A 73 -1.79 5.41 1.70
CA VAL A 73 -1.52 6.78 2.16
C VAL A 73 -2.19 7.04 3.51
N LEU A 74 -3.45 6.64 3.69
CA LEU A 74 -4.17 6.75 4.96
C LEU A 74 -3.51 5.94 6.08
N ALA A 75 -3.09 4.71 5.79
CA ALA A 75 -2.38 3.89 6.77
C ALA A 75 -1.06 4.53 7.20
N GLY A 76 -0.31 5.10 6.24
CA GLY A 76 0.93 5.83 6.51
C GLY A 76 0.72 7.08 7.36
N THR A 77 -0.29 7.91 7.05
CA THR A 77 -0.57 9.13 7.82
C THR A 77 -1.00 8.82 9.25
N ILE A 78 -1.81 7.78 9.45
CA ILE A 78 -2.19 7.31 10.80
C ILE A 78 -0.94 6.83 11.56
N ALA A 79 -0.10 6.00 10.95
CA ALA A 79 1.11 5.50 11.62
C ALA A 79 2.05 6.63 12.04
N VAL A 80 2.25 7.64 11.18
CA VAL A 80 3.05 8.84 11.49
C VAL A 80 2.41 9.66 12.60
N ALA A 81 1.09 9.83 12.60
CA ALA A 81 0.37 10.53 13.66
C ALA A 81 0.55 9.85 15.04
N PHE A 82 0.47 8.52 15.08
CA PHE A 82 0.74 7.75 16.30
C PHE A 82 2.18 7.90 16.79
N TYR A 83 3.17 7.83 15.89
CA TYR A 83 4.58 8.02 16.27
C TYR A 83 4.84 9.41 16.85
N THR A 84 4.27 10.44 16.23
CA THR A 84 4.40 11.84 16.67
C THR A 84 3.73 12.08 18.03
N SER A 85 2.70 11.29 18.38
CA SER A 85 2.01 11.39 19.68
C SER A 85 2.78 10.76 20.84
N ILE A 86 3.70 9.83 20.58
CA ILE A 86 4.49 9.13 21.62
C ILE A 86 5.79 9.89 21.94
N THR A 87 6.25 10.73 21.00
CA THR A 87 7.51 11.49 21.11
C THR A 87 7.35 12.91 21.69
N LYS A 88 6.11 13.33 21.98
CA LYS A 88 5.80 14.54 22.75
C LYS A 88 5.46 14.17 24.19
#